data_AF-A0A1I2IRB5-F1
#
_entry.id   AF-A0A1I2IRB5-F1
#
_cell.length_a   1.000
_cell.length_b   1.000
_cell.length_c   1.000
_cell.angle_alpha   90.00
_cell.angle_beta   90.00
_cell.angle_gamma   90.00
#
_symmetry.space_group_name_H-M   'P 1'
#
loop_
_entity.id
_entity.type
_entity.pdbx_description
1 polymer ?
#
loop_
_entity_poly.entity_id
_entity_poly.type
_entity_poly.pdbx_seq_one_letter_code
_entity_poly.pdbx_strand_id
1 'polypeptide(L)'
;MSRDVGDRLDDVIRACGVIRAYVDDDALPEGLVYDAVRMRLVEIGEAVRMLPSAVTSTEPSIPWSRVSLLGERLTRRYFDTTPAVVFGTARVDVPSLCEAVHRLRAAHAARGDRRGAAGAVDLTQ
;
A
#
# COMPACT_ATOMS: atom_id res chain seq x y z
N MET A 1 11.05 5.33 -16.32
CA MET A 1 9.70 5.92 -16.17
C MET A 1 9.54 6.36 -14.73
N SER A 2 9.31 7.66 -14.49
CA SER A 2 9.02 8.14 -13.13
C SER A 2 7.57 7.79 -12.83
N ARG A 3 7.33 6.91 -11.85
CA ARG A 3 5.97 6.64 -11.34
C ARG A 3 5.52 7.84 -10.52
N ASP A 4 4.23 8.15 -10.50
CA ASP A 4 3.69 9.23 -9.67
C ASP A 4 3.14 8.72 -8.32
N VAL A 5 2.44 9.59 -7.58
CA VAL A 5 1.81 9.24 -6.30
C VAL A 5 0.62 8.30 -6.50
N GLY A 6 -0.20 8.54 -7.54
CA GLY A 6 -1.36 7.70 -7.87
C GLY A 6 -0.94 6.27 -8.17
N ASP A 7 0.09 6.08 -8.99
CA ASP A 7 0.64 4.76 -9.33
C ASP A 7 1.03 3.93 -8.10
N ARG A 8 1.58 4.59 -7.08
CA ARG A 8 2.04 3.94 -5.83
C ARG A 8 0.89 3.60 -4.91
N LEU A 9 -0.11 4.45 -4.84
CA LEU A 9 -1.34 4.15 -4.09
C LEU A 9 -2.05 2.95 -4.74
N ASP A 10 -2.10 2.91 -6.08
CA ASP A 10 -2.68 1.80 -6.84
C ASP A 10 -1.88 0.50 -6.65
N ASP A 11 -0.54 0.56 -6.51
CA ASP A 11 0.28 -0.58 -6.11
C ASP A 11 -0.13 -1.17 -4.76
N VAL A 12 -0.28 -0.31 -3.75
CA VAL A 12 -0.65 -0.75 -2.40
C VAL A 12 -2.07 -1.33 -2.39
N ILE A 13 -3.03 -0.69 -3.07
CA ILE A 13 -4.42 -1.19 -3.19
C ILE A 13 -4.45 -2.59 -3.80
N ARG A 14 -3.74 -2.79 -4.92
CA ARG A 14 -3.68 -4.09 -5.57
C ARG A 14 -3.08 -5.16 -4.66
N ALA A 15 -1.97 -4.83 -3.99
CA ALA A 15 -1.33 -5.75 -3.06
C ALA A 15 -2.25 -6.12 -1.89
N CYS A 16 -2.99 -5.17 -1.33
CA CYS A 16 -4.00 -5.42 -0.29
C CYS A 16 -5.10 -6.38 -0.79
N GLY A 17 -5.62 -6.15 -1.99
CA GLY A 17 -6.63 -7.01 -2.60
C GLY A 17 -6.15 -8.45 -2.81
N VAL A 18 -4.91 -8.61 -3.29
CA VAL A 18 -4.29 -9.93 -3.48
C VAL A 18 -4.03 -10.63 -2.14
N ILE A 19 -3.55 -9.91 -1.12
CA ILE A 19 -3.37 -10.45 0.23
C ILE A 19 -4.70 -11.00 0.76
N ARG A 20 -5.78 -10.21 0.68
CA ARG A 20 -7.11 -10.63 1.11
C ARG A 20 -7.55 -11.91 0.42
N ALA A 21 -7.45 -11.96 -0.91
CA ALA A 21 -7.82 -13.15 -1.68
C ALA A 21 -7.06 -14.41 -1.25
N TYR A 22 -5.77 -14.29 -0.91
CA TYR A 22 -4.99 -15.43 -0.44
C TYR A 22 -5.34 -15.86 0.98
N VAL A 23 -5.55 -14.93 1.91
CA VAL A 23 -5.82 -15.29 3.31
C VAL A 23 -7.25 -15.77 3.53
N ASP A 24 -8.17 -15.48 2.62
CA ASP A 24 -9.57 -15.91 2.69
C ASP A 24 -9.85 -17.22 1.93
N ASP A 25 -8.86 -17.76 1.20
CA ASP A 25 -8.99 -19.00 0.44
C ASP A 25 -8.41 -20.20 1.21
N ASP A 26 -9.29 -20.94 1.88
CA ASP A 26 -8.94 -22.13 2.66
C ASP A 26 -8.48 -23.33 1.79
N ALA A 27 -8.64 -23.27 0.47
CA ALA A 27 -8.19 -24.33 -0.43
C ALA A 27 -6.70 -24.21 -0.78
N LEU A 28 -6.06 -23.07 -0.49
CA LEU A 28 -4.65 -22.85 -0.80
C LEU A 28 -3.72 -23.44 0.26
N PRO A 29 -2.59 -24.07 -0.13
CA PRO A 29 -1.61 -24.55 0.83
C PRO A 29 -1.00 -23.39 1.65
N GLU A 30 -0.98 -23.50 2.98
CA GLU A 30 -0.54 -22.43 3.88
C GLU A 30 0.87 -21.89 3.54
N GLY A 31 1.82 -22.77 3.19
CA GLY A 31 3.18 -22.36 2.82
C GLY A 31 3.21 -21.48 1.56
N LEU A 32 2.35 -21.77 0.57
CA LEU A 32 2.22 -20.96 -0.64
C LEU A 32 1.58 -19.60 -0.33
N VAL A 33 0.53 -19.59 0.51
CA VAL A 33 -0.11 -18.36 0.98
C VAL A 33 0.89 -17.51 1.74
N TYR A 34 1.71 -18.10 2.62
CA TYR A 34 2.75 -17.41 3.36
C TYR A 34 3.75 -16.69 2.45
N ASP A 35 4.32 -17.41 1.47
CA ASP A 35 5.30 -16.82 0.54
C ASP A 35 4.68 -15.71 -0.31
N ALA A 36 3.46 -15.92 -0.80
CA ALA A 36 2.75 -14.95 -1.61
C ALA A 36 2.40 -13.69 -0.81
N VAL A 37 1.83 -13.83 0.39
CA VAL A 37 1.50 -12.71 1.29
C VAL A 37 2.76 -11.95 1.69
N ARG A 38 3.84 -12.65 2.05
CA ARG A 38 5.12 -12.02 2.39
C ARG A 38 5.65 -11.16 1.23
N MET A 39 5.58 -11.64 -0.01
CA MET A 39 6.00 -10.86 -1.17
C MET A 39 5.12 -9.62 -1.39
N ARG A 40 3.80 -9.74 -1.23
CA ARG A 40 2.90 -8.59 -1.31
C ARG A 40 3.17 -7.54 -0.22
N LEU A 41 3.50 -7.97 1.01
CA LEU A 41 3.91 -7.04 2.08
C LEU A 41 5.24 -6.32 1.76
N VAL A 42 6.17 -6.98 1.06
CA VAL A 42 7.40 -6.32 0.58
C VAL A 42 7.06 -5.22 -0.44
N GLU A 43 6.20 -5.50 -1.41
CA GLU A 43 5.76 -4.53 -2.41
C GLU A 43 5.04 -3.33 -1.77
N ILE A 44 4.18 -3.59 -0.78
CA ILE A 44 3.54 -2.53 0.01
C ILE A 44 4.59 -1.62 0.65
N GLY A 45 5.59 -2.20 1.32
CA GLY A 45 6.65 -1.43 1.97
C GLY A 45 7.41 -0.53 0.99
N GLU A 46 7.78 -1.06 -0.18
CA GLU A 46 8.49 -0.29 -1.22
C GLU A 46 7.63 0.83 -1.81
N ALA A 47 6.35 0.57 -2.11
CA ALA A 47 5.45 1.59 -2.62
C ALA A 47 5.24 2.72 -1.60
N VAL A 48 5.01 2.36 -0.32
CA VAL A 48 4.81 3.31 0.78
C VAL A 48 6.06 4.14 1.05
N ARG A 49 7.26 3.55 1.00
CA ARG A 49 8.54 4.25 1.20
C ARG A 49 8.73 5.43 0.23
N MET A 50 8.09 5.36 -0.93
CA MET A 50 8.19 6.37 -1.97
C MET A 50 7.03 7.38 -1.97
N LEU A 51 6.07 7.26 -1.05
CA LEU A 51 5.00 8.25 -0.89
C LEU A 51 5.52 9.51 -0.18
N PRO A 52 5.17 10.72 -0.67
CA PRO A 52 5.51 11.95 0.04
C PRO A 52 4.84 12.02 1.41
N SER A 53 5.54 12.56 2.40
CA SER A 53 4.99 12.77 3.75
C SER A 53 3.72 13.63 3.77
N ALA A 54 3.61 14.59 2.85
CA ALA A 54 2.42 15.43 2.70
C ALA A 54 1.15 14.65 2.29
N VAL A 55 1.31 13.44 1.73
CA VAL A 55 0.19 12.54 1.42
C VAL A 55 -0.15 11.71 2.66
N THR A 56 0.85 11.03 3.23
CA THR A 56 0.64 10.10 4.36
C THR A 56 0.23 10.81 5.65
N SER A 57 0.63 12.06 5.86
CA SER A 57 0.23 12.85 7.04
C SER A 57 -1.29 13.11 7.14
N THR A 58 -2.04 12.92 6.05
CA THR A 58 -3.50 13.05 6.06
C THR A 58 -4.23 11.82 6.63
N GLU A 59 -3.51 10.72 6.86
CA GLU A 59 -4.03 9.48 7.45
C GLU A 59 -3.15 9.07 8.66
N PRO A 60 -3.18 9.82 9.78
CA PRO A 60 -2.24 9.65 10.89
C PRO A 60 -2.48 8.40 11.74
N SER A 61 -3.61 7.71 11.58
CA SER A 61 -3.90 6.45 12.26
C SER A 61 -3.02 5.29 11.77
N ILE A 62 -2.49 5.39 10.54
CA ILE A 62 -1.61 4.38 9.97
C ILE A 62 -0.16 4.66 10.39
N PRO A 63 0.57 3.67 10.92
CA PRO A 63 1.97 3.83 11.31
C PRO A 63 2.88 3.80 10.07
N TRP A 64 2.83 4.83 9.22
CA TRP A 64 3.50 4.86 7.91
C TRP A 64 5.00 4.56 7.95
N SER A 65 5.70 5.06 8.96
CA SER A 65 7.14 4.77 9.15
C SER A 65 7.41 3.28 9.41
N ARG A 66 6.47 2.56 10.04
CA ARG A 66 6.60 1.10 10.22
C ARG A 66 6.29 0.37 8.93
N VAL A 67 5.27 0.82 8.19
CA VAL A 67 4.87 0.22 6.91
C VAL A 67 5.99 0.35 5.87
N SER A 68 6.64 1.51 5.77
CA SER A 68 7.76 1.72 4.82
C SER A 68 8.98 0.84 5.08
N LEU A 69 9.14 0.34 6.32
CA LEU A 69 10.23 -0.55 6.70
C LEU A 69 9.92 -2.04 6.47
N LEU A 70 8.67 -2.40 6.09
CA LEU A 70 8.28 -3.79 5.88
C LEU A 70 9.11 -4.47 4.80
N GLY A 71 9.34 -3.81 3.66
CA GLY A 71 10.13 -4.35 2.55
C GLY A 71 11.55 -4.70 2.98
N GLU A 72 12.24 -3.76 3.64
CA GLU A 72 13.56 -4.00 4.23
C GLU A 72 13.54 -5.16 5.22
N ARG A 73 12.59 -5.18 6.17
CA ARG A 73 12.54 -6.21 7.21
C ARG A 73 12.32 -7.59 6.60
N LEU A 74 11.35 -7.72 5.72
CA LEU A 74 10.96 -8.99 5.13
C LEU A 74 11.99 -9.50 4.12
N THR A 75 12.79 -8.65 3.50
CA THR A 75 13.87 -9.10 2.58
C THR A 75 15.21 -9.33 3.27
N ARG A 76 15.61 -8.49 4.23
CA ARG A 76 16.93 -8.55 4.88
C ARG A 76 16.96 -9.29 6.21
N ARG A 77 15.82 -9.40 6.89
CA ARG A 77 15.67 -10.09 8.19
C ARG A 77 14.56 -11.14 8.13
N TYR A 78 14.44 -11.82 6.99
CA TYR A 78 13.38 -12.80 6.75
C TYR A 78 13.40 -13.96 7.77
N PHE A 79 14.58 -14.34 8.26
CA PHE A 79 14.76 -15.38 9.28
C PHE A 79 14.21 -15.01 10.66
N ASP A 80 13.94 -13.72 10.90
CA ASP A 80 13.42 -13.16 12.15
C ASP A 80 11.90 -12.89 12.07
N THR A 81 11.22 -13.41 11.04
CA THR A 81 9.78 -13.24 10.85
C THR A 81 9.10 -14.61 10.77
N THR A 82 8.15 -14.85 11.67
CA THR A 82 7.38 -16.10 11.70
C THR A 82 6.14 -16.02 10.79
N PRO A 83 5.59 -17.16 10.33
CA PRO A 83 4.31 -17.20 9.63
C PRO A 83 3.17 -16.51 10.39
N ALA A 84 3.12 -16.69 11.71
CA ALA A 84 2.12 -16.04 12.56
C ALA A 84 2.17 -14.50 12.48
N VAL A 85 3.37 -13.91 12.40
CA VAL A 85 3.52 -12.45 12.23
C VAL A 85 3.05 -12.00 10.85
N VAL A 86 3.39 -12.75 9.80
CA VAL A 86 2.97 -12.43 8.42
C VAL A 86 1.45 -12.51 8.29
N PHE A 87 0.83 -13.61 8.74
CA PHE A 87 -0.62 -13.78 8.69
C PHE A 87 -1.36 -12.82 9.61
N GLY A 88 -0.81 -12.54 10.80
CA GLY A 88 -1.36 -11.52 11.70
C GLY A 88 -1.38 -10.14 11.05
N THR A 89 -0.27 -9.72 10.45
CA THR A 89 -0.19 -8.45 9.71
C THR A 89 -1.21 -8.42 8.56
N ALA A 90 -1.30 -9.52 7.81
CA ALA A 90 -2.20 -9.63 6.67
C ALA A 90 -3.69 -9.58 7.04
N ARG A 91 -4.08 -10.17 8.17
CA ARG A 91 -5.49 -10.23 8.60
C ARG A 91 -5.91 -9.01 9.43
N VAL A 92 -4.98 -8.37 10.14
CA VAL A 92 -5.29 -7.31 11.10
C VAL A 92 -4.90 -5.92 10.59
N ASP A 93 -3.67 -5.76 10.10
CA ASP A 93 -3.14 -4.43 9.75
C ASP A 93 -3.45 -4.04 8.30
N VAL A 94 -3.34 -4.99 7.36
CA VAL A 94 -3.56 -4.74 5.93
C VAL A 94 -4.97 -4.21 5.61
N PRO A 95 -6.07 -4.69 6.23
CA PRO A 95 -7.40 -4.10 6.00
C PRO A 95 -7.45 -2.61 6.32
N SER A 96 -6.91 -2.20 7.46
CA SER A 96 -6.88 -0.79 7.88
C SER A 96 -6.02 0.06 6.94
N LEU A 97 -4.88 -0.46 6.50
CA LEU A 97 -4.04 0.19 5.49
C LEU A 97 -4.79 0.35 4.16
N CYS A 98 -5.49 -0.69 3.71
CA CYS A 98 -6.24 -0.69 2.45
C CYS A 98 -7.27 0.44 2.42
N GLU A 99 -8.06 0.59 3.49
CA GLU A 99 -9.04 1.66 3.60
C GLU A 99 -8.41 3.06 3.54
N ALA A 100 -7.32 3.27 4.28
CA ALA A 100 -6.61 4.55 4.26
C ALA A 100 -6.07 4.89 2.87
N VAL A 101 -5.47 3.91 2.19
CA VAL A 101 -4.90 4.12 0.84
C VAL A 101 -6.00 4.39 -0.19
N HIS A 102 -7.17 3.75 -0.08
CA HIS A 102 -8.32 4.10 -0.92
C HIS A 102 -8.77 5.56 -0.73
N ARG A 103 -8.82 6.05 0.51
CA ARG A 103 -9.12 7.48 0.79
C ARG A 103 -8.06 8.41 0.22
N LEU A 104 -6.77 8.08 0.41
CA LEU A 104 -5.66 8.83 -0.18
C LEU A 104 -5.76 8.88 -1.71
N ARG A 105 -6.10 7.76 -2.35
CA ARG A 105 -6.22 7.67 -3.81
C ARG A 105 -7.35 8.53 -4.35
N ALA A 106 -8.51 8.50 -3.70
CA ALA A 106 -9.65 9.34 -4.03
C ALA A 106 -9.30 10.84 -3.86
N ALA A 107 -8.67 11.19 -2.74
CA ALA A 107 -8.24 12.57 -2.48
C ALA A 107 -7.18 13.07 -3.49
N HIS A 108 -6.27 12.19 -3.94
CA HIS A 108 -5.27 12.52 -4.95
C HIS A 108 -5.90 12.78 -6.33
N ALA A 109 -6.83 11.92 -6.77
CA ALA A 109 -7.56 12.10 -8.02
C ALA A 109 -8.30 13.46 -8.04
N ALA A 110 -9.06 13.77 -6.98
CA ALA A 110 -9.80 15.03 -6.87
C ALA A 110 -8.92 16.29 -6.83
N ARG A 111 -7.62 16.16 -6.48
CA ARG A 111 -6.65 17.27 -6.56
C ARG A 111 -6.08 17.41 -7.98
N GLY A 112 -5.87 16.29 -8.68
CA GLY A 112 -5.48 16.27 -10.09
C GLY A 112 -6.52 16.97 -10.97
N ASP A 113 -7.80 16.62 -10.79
CA ASP A 113 -8.91 17.19 -11.56
C ASP A 113 -9.04 18.71 -11.36
N ARG A 114 -8.93 19.19 -10.11
CA ARG A 114 -8.97 20.63 -9.80
C ARG A 114 -7.81 21.40 -10.41
N ARG A 115 -6.60 20.81 -10.45
CA ARG A 115 -5.43 21.45 -11.06
C ARG A 115 -5.54 21.48 -12.60
N GLY A 116 -6.10 20.44 -13.20
CA GLY A 116 -6.41 20.41 -14.63
C GLY A 116 -7.47 21.45 -15.02
N ALA A 117 -8.53 21.58 -14.22
CA ALA A 117 -9.57 22.59 -14.44
C ALA A 117 -9.04 24.02 -14.29
N ALA A 118 -8.22 24.32 -13.28
CA ALA A 118 -7.65 25.66 -13.09
C ALA A 118 -6.66 26.05 -14.21
N GLY A 119 -5.89 25.09 -14.74
CA GLY A 119 -4.98 25.34 -15.87
C GLY A 119 -5.69 25.56 -17.22
N ALA A 120 -6.91 25.05 -17.39
CA ALA A 120 -7.69 25.27 -18.61
C ALA A 120 -8.31 26.68 -18.69
N VAL A 121 -8.58 27.32 -17.54
CA VAL A 121 -9.15 28.68 -17.50
C VAL A 121 -8.11 29.75 -17.91
N ASP A 122 -6.81 29.48 -17.69
CA ASP A 122 -5.71 30.41 -17.95
C ASP A 122 -5.26 30.46 -19.43
N LEU A 123 -5.84 29.62 -20.30
CA LEU A 123 -5.54 29.57 -21.74
C LEU A 123 -6.60 30.25 -22.62
N THR A 124 -7.54 30.98 -22.01
CA THR A 124 -8.65 31.64 -22.74
C THR A 124 -8.61 33.17 -22.64
N GLN A 125 -7.46 33.77 -22.33
CA GLN A 125 -7.23 35.22 -22.40
C GLN A 125 -6.06 35.59 -23.31
#